data_AF-A0A655Z3N9-F1
#
_entry.id   AF-A0A655Z3N9-F1
#
_cell.length_a   1.000
_cell.length_b   1.000
_cell.length_c   1.000
_cell.angle_alpha   90.00
_cell.angle_beta   90.00
_cell.angle_gamma   90.00
#
_symmetry.space_group_name_H-M   'P 1'
#
loop_
_entity.id
_entity.type
_entity.pdbx_description
1 polymer ?
#
loop_
_entity_poly.entity_id
_entity_poly.type
_entity_poly.pdbx_seq_one_letter_code
_entity_poly.pdbx_strand_id
1 'polypeptide(L)'
;MSELFHWLANDNSHPLIRSCVFHYEFEFIHPFSDGNGRMGRLWQTLILSEWNPLFAHLPVESFIYDNQQAYYDAINRSTLKADSEPFISFMLQMVLNALQETEATTPQDAPQVTPQVTPQVTPQVKQLLEVLEGEMLREEIQAILGLKDRKSFRDRYLKPALEAGLIEMTLPDKPTSKVQRYRKKKV
;
A
#
# COMPACT_ATOMS: atom_id res chain seq x y z
N MET A 1 -8.14 26.19 14.80
CA MET A 1 -7.25 25.04 15.08
C MET A 1 -7.45 24.44 16.47
N SER A 2 -7.37 25.21 17.57
CA SER A 2 -7.62 24.66 18.93
C SER A 2 -8.97 23.95 19.05
N GLU A 3 -10.03 24.60 18.57
CA GLU A 3 -11.39 24.05 18.58
C GLU A 3 -11.50 22.73 17.80
N LEU A 4 -10.82 22.65 16.64
CA LEU A 4 -10.83 21.45 15.80
C LEU A 4 -10.16 20.26 16.50
N PHE A 5 -9.02 20.49 17.15
CA PHE A 5 -8.35 19.43 17.91
C PHE A 5 -9.12 19.03 19.16
N HIS A 6 -9.72 20.00 19.84
CA HIS A 6 -10.60 19.72 20.98
C HIS A 6 -11.81 18.89 20.54
N TRP A 7 -12.44 19.23 19.42
CA TRP A 7 -13.52 18.44 18.84
C TRP A 7 -13.06 17.02 18.49
N LEU A 8 -11.93 16.87 17.79
CA LEU A 8 -11.38 15.56 17.41
C LEU A 8 -11.17 14.63 18.62
N ALA A 9 -10.73 15.18 19.75
CA ALA A 9 -10.45 14.42 20.96
C ALA A 9 -11.71 13.99 21.74
N ASN A 10 -12.81 14.74 21.62
CA ASN A 10 -14.00 14.56 22.45
C ASN A 10 -15.22 14.00 21.69
N ASP A 11 -15.23 14.09 20.36
CA ASP A 11 -16.34 13.61 19.54
C ASP A 11 -16.36 12.09 19.44
N ASN A 12 -17.54 11.49 19.63
CA ASN A 12 -17.75 10.03 19.67
C ASN A 12 -18.24 9.45 18.33
N SER A 13 -18.23 10.22 17.24
CA SER A 13 -18.57 9.72 15.92
C SER A 13 -17.59 8.64 15.48
N HIS A 14 -18.06 7.76 14.60
CA HIS A 14 -17.22 6.70 14.05
C HIS A 14 -15.92 7.28 13.42
N PRO A 15 -14.73 6.68 13.62
CA PRO A 15 -13.46 7.23 13.15
C PRO A 15 -13.42 7.55 11.65
N LEU A 16 -14.10 6.74 10.82
CA LEU A 16 -14.27 7.05 9.38
C LEU A 16 -14.90 8.43 9.15
N ILE A 17 -16.00 8.74 9.83
CA ILE A 17 -16.68 10.04 9.75
C ILE A 17 -15.80 11.12 10.33
N ARG A 18 -15.28 10.89 11.54
CA ARG A 18 -14.47 11.87 12.28
C ARG A 18 -13.23 12.30 11.51
N SER A 19 -12.57 11.35 10.84
CA SER A 19 -11.39 11.60 10.00
C SER A 19 -11.73 12.46 8.76
N CYS A 20 -12.91 12.24 8.15
CA CYS A 20 -13.36 13.02 6.99
C CYS A 20 -13.71 14.46 7.39
N VAL A 21 -14.44 14.64 8.49
CA VAL A 21 -14.76 15.98 9.01
C VAL A 21 -13.49 16.74 9.37
N PHE A 22 -12.53 16.10 10.06
CA PHE A 22 -11.26 16.73 10.35
C PHE A 22 -10.53 17.20 9.09
N HIS A 23 -10.45 16.34 8.07
CA HIS A 23 -9.80 16.69 6.80
C HIS A 23 -10.48 17.90 6.13
N TYR A 24 -11.81 17.89 6.05
CA TYR A 24 -12.57 19.03 5.50
C TYR A 24 -12.30 20.33 6.27
N GLU A 25 -12.47 20.31 7.60
CA GLU A 25 -12.26 21.49 8.45
C GLU A 25 -10.82 21.99 8.39
N PHE A 26 -9.84 21.08 8.30
CA PHE A 26 -8.44 21.42 8.15
C PHE A 26 -8.15 22.16 6.83
N GLU A 27 -8.68 21.65 5.70
CA GLU A 27 -8.57 22.32 4.40
C GLU A 27 -9.26 23.69 4.39
N PHE A 28 -10.41 23.79 5.07
CA PHE A 28 -11.19 25.02 5.19
C PHE A 28 -10.47 26.09 6.03
N ILE A 29 -9.91 25.71 7.20
CA ILE A 29 -9.14 26.62 8.06
C ILE A 29 -7.85 27.06 7.37
N HIS A 30 -7.23 26.19 6.58
CA HIS A 30 -6.02 26.45 5.82
C HIS A 30 -4.87 27.07 6.66
N PRO A 31 -4.42 26.40 7.73
CA PRO A 31 -3.58 27.03 8.77
C PRO A 31 -2.13 27.31 8.35
N PHE A 32 -1.64 26.74 7.25
CA PHE A 32 -0.27 26.90 6.77
C PHE A 32 -0.21 27.72 5.47
N SER A 33 0.96 28.30 5.18
CA SER A 33 1.19 29.05 3.93
C SER A 33 1.29 28.17 2.68
N ASP A 34 1.67 26.90 2.84
CA ASP A 34 1.68 25.86 1.79
C ASP A 34 1.49 24.48 2.45
N GLY A 35 1.07 23.50 1.66
CA GLY A 35 1.05 22.10 2.05
C GLY A 35 -0.19 21.65 2.82
N ASN A 36 -1.22 22.50 2.96
CA ASN A 36 -2.46 22.15 3.67
C ASN A 36 -3.06 20.85 3.13
N GLY A 37 -3.23 20.74 1.82
CA GLY A 37 -3.64 19.49 1.12
C GLY A 37 -2.91 18.24 1.58
N ARG A 38 -1.57 18.32 1.67
CA ARG A 38 -0.73 17.18 2.09
C ARG A 38 -0.93 16.87 3.57
N MET A 39 -1.04 17.90 4.40
CA MET A 39 -1.26 17.77 5.84
C MET A 39 -2.65 17.26 6.17
N GLY A 40 -3.70 17.67 5.46
CA GLY A 40 -5.07 17.19 5.64
C GLY A 40 -5.17 15.68 5.38
N ARG A 41 -4.61 15.23 4.25
CA ARG A 41 -4.51 13.78 3.94
C ARG A 41 -3.69 13.02 4.97
N LEU A 42 -2.52 13.54 5.35
CA LEU A 42 -1.66 12.90 6.37
C LEU A 42 -2.41 12.74 7.70
N TRP A 43 -3.11 13.77 8.15
CA TRP A 43 -3.90 13.72 9.39
C TRP A 43 -5.03 12.71 9.30
N GLN A 44 -5.73 12.64 8.16
CA GLN A 44 -6.77 11.63 7.96
C GLN A 44 -6.21 10.21 8.10
N THR A 45 -5.09 9.92 7.44
CA THR A 45 -4.41 8.63 7.52
C THR A 45 -3.97 8.33 8.96
N LEU A 46 -3.44 9.31 9.68
CA LEU A 46 -3.07 9.16 11.09
C LEU A 46 -4.28 8.81 11.97
N ILE A 47 -5.36 9.60 11.89
CA ILE A 47 -6.60 9.38 12.68
C ILE A 47 -7.15 7.97 12.45
N LEU A 48 -7.16 7.51 11.21
CA LEU A 48 -7.65 6.17 10.87
C LEU A 48 -6.69 5.07 11.33
N SER A 49 -5.38 5.27 11.21
CA SER A 49 -4.37 4.28 11.62
C SER A 49 -4.35 4.04 13.13
N GLU A 50 -4.63 5.06 13.94
CA GLU A 50 -4.80 4.94 15.39
C GLU A 50 -6.02 4.07 15.77
N TRP A 51 -7.06 4.08 14.92
CA TRP A 51 -8.24 3.24 15.12
C TRP A 51 -8.03 1.82 14.61
N ASN A 52 -7.46 1.66 13.41
CA ASN A 52 -7.14 0.37 12.82
C ASN A 52 -5.86 0.48 11.97
N PRO A 53 -4.80 -0.29 12.31
CA PRO A 53 -3.51 -0.23 11.61
C PRO A 53 -3.57 -0.47 10.09
N LEU A 54 -4.61 -1.15 9.59
CA LEU A 54 -4.80 -1.39 8.16
C LEU A 54 -4.79 -0.08 7.35
N PHE A 55 -5.34 1.01 7.90
CA PHE A 55 -5.44 2.28 7.20
C PHE A 55 -4.09 2.99 7.01
N ALA A 56 -3.02 2.58 7.71
CA ALA A 56 -1.68 3.14 7.51
C ALA A 56 -1.08 2.80 6.14
N HIS A 57 -1.60 1.76 5.49
CA HIS A 57 -1.08 1.23 4.22
C HIS A 57 -2.12 1.24 3.10
N LEU A 58 -3.33 1.72 3.38
CA LEU A 58 -4.40 1.78 2.40
C LEU A 58 -4.13 2.94 1.42
N PRO A 59 -4.06 2.70 0.09
CA PRO A 59 -3.64 3.70 -0.88
C PRO A 59 -4.76 4.67 -1.28
N VAL A 60 -5.44 5.27 -0.29
CA VAL A 60 -6.59 6.16 -0.51
C VAL A 60 -6.19 7.38 -1.36
N GLU A 61 -4.97 7.87 -1.20
CA GLU A 61 -4.44 9.03 -1.92
C GLU A 61 -4.38 8.81 -3.43
N SER A 62 -4.11 7.58 -3.89
CA SER A 62 -4.12 7.24 -5.32
C SER A 62 -5.52 7.40 -5.90
N PHE A 63 -6.54 6.93 -5.18
CA PHE A 63 -7.94 7.08 -5.60
C PHE A 63 -8.38 8.54 -5.59
N ILE A 64 -7.94 9.34 -4.61
CA ILE A 64 -8.20 10.79 -4.60
C ILE A 64 -7.52 11.46 -5.80
N TYR A 65 -6.28 11.09 -6.11
CA TYR A 65 -5.54 11.64 -7.24
C TYR A 65 -6.23 11.35 -8.57
N ASP A 66 -6.69 10.11 -8.79
CA ASP A 66 -7.43 9.72 -9.99
C ASP A 66 -8.81 10.42 -10.08
N ASN A 67 -9.34 10.89 -8.95
CA ASN A 67 -10.62 11.58 -8.84
C ASN A 67 -10.47 13.05 -8.40
N GLN A 68 -9.35 13.71 -8.75
CA GLN A 68 -8.97 15.01 -8.20
C GLN A 68 -10.03 16.10 -8.42
N GLN A 69 -10.67 16.13 -9.60
CA GLN A 69 -11.75 17.09 -9.88
C GLN A 69 -12.93 16.89 -8.92
N ALA A 70 -13.38 15.64 -8.76
CA ALA A 70 -14.50 15.31 -7.87
C ALA A 70 -14.18 15.59 -6.40
N TYR A 71 -12.92 15.41 -5.97
CA TYR A 71 -12.44 15.80 -4.65
C TYR A 71 -12.62 17.30 -4.40
N TYR A 72 -12.13 18.15 -5.31
CA TYR A 72 -12.30 19.60 -5.18
C TYR A 72 -13.77 20.03 -5.28
N ASP A 73 -14.56 19.38 -6.14
CA ASP A 73 -16.00 19.65 -6.23
C ASP A 73 -16.74 19.26 -4.95
N ALA A 74 -16.32 18.21 -4.25
CA ALA A 74 -16.88 17.81 -2.96
C ALA A 74 -16.57 18.84 -1.87
N ILE A 75 -15.34 19.36 -1.82
CA ILE A 75 -14.97 20.47 -0.91
C ILE A 75 -15.81 21.71 -1.23
N ASN A 76 -15.85 22.14 -2.49
CA ASN A 76 -16.58 23.34 -2.90
C ASN A 76 -18.07 23.25 -2.57
N ARG A 77 -18.72 22.11 -2.84
CA ARG A 77 -20.13 21.89 -2.49
C ARG A 77 -20.35 21.93 -0.99
N SER A 78 -19.41 21.38 -0.21
CA SER A 78 -19.50 21.38 1.25
C SER A 78 -19.40 22.80 1.81
N THR A 79 -18.43 23.58 1.32
CA THR A 79 -18.25 24.99 1.67
C THR A 79 -19.47 25.83 1.34
N LEU A 80 -20.04 25.68 0.13
CA LEU A 80 -21.21 26.44 -0.30
C LEU A 80 -22.47 26.13 0.52
N LYS A 81 -22.62 24.89 1.00
CA LYS A 81 -23.75 24.46 1.82
C LYS A 81 -23.54 24.67 3.32
N ALA A 82 -22.32 25.00 3.74
CA ALA A 82 -21.88 24.92 5.13
C ALA A 82 -22.20 23.54 5.76
N ASP A 83 -21.97 22.48 4.99
CA ASP A 83 -22.26 21.09 5.38
C ASP A 83 -21.18 20.16 4.81
N SER A 84 -20.51 19.41 5.69
CA SER A 84 -19.43 18.48 5.31
C SER A 84 -19.91 17.18 4.66
N GLU A 85 -21.22 16.92 4.60
CA GLU A 85 -21.79 15.69 4.01
C GLU A 85 -21.23 15.36 2.62
N PRO A 86 -21.18 16.29 1.63
CA PRO A 86 -20.70 15.94 0.29
C PRO A 86 -19.25 15.47 0.29
N PHE A 87 -18.42 16.06 1.15
CA PHE A 87 -17.02 15.66 1.31
C PHE A 87 -16.89 14.31 2.03
N ILE A 88 -17.65 14.09 3.10
CA ILE A 88 -17.67 12.80 3.80
C ILE A 88 -18.07 11.68 2.83
N SER A 89 -19.17 11.86 2.10
CA SER A 89 -19.68 10.89 1.14
C SER A 89 -18.64 10.55 0.06
N PHE A 90 -17.96 11.57 -0.49
CA PHE A 90 -16.87 11.37 -1.44
C PHE A 90 -15.70 10.58 -0.83
N MET A 91 -15.22 10.99 0.34
CA MET A 91 -14.06 10.38 0.98
C MET A 91 -14.32 8.92 1.41
N LEU A 92 -15.51 8.62 1.93
CA LEU A 92 -15.89 7.25 2.27
C LEU A 92 -15.93 6.35 1.03
N GLN A 93 -16.36 6.88 -0.12
CA GLN A 93 -16.30 6.13 -1.38
C GLN A 93 -14.85 5.84 -1.81
N MET A 94 -13.93 6.79 -1.64
CA MET A 94 -12.51 6.56 -1.94
C MET A 94 -11.90 5.51 -1.03
N VAL A 95 -12.23 5.54 0.27
CA VAL A 95 -11.80 4.53 1.24
C VAL A 95 -12.36 3.16 0.87
N LEU A 96 -13.65 3.06 0.52
CA LEU A 96 -14.28 1.82 0.10
C LEU A 96 -13.60 1.24 -1.15
N ASN A 97 -13.37 2.07 -2.17
CA ASN A 97 -12.70 1.64 -3.40
C ASN A 97 -11.29 1.11 -3.11
N ALA A 98 -10.53 1.79 -2.24
CA ALA A 98 -9.20 1.34 -1.86
C ALA A 98 -9.22 0.00 -1.11
N LEU A 99 -10.22 -0.23 -0.26
CA LEU A 99 -10.40 -1.51 0.43
C LEU A 99 -10.72 -2.63 -0.56
N GLN A 100 -11.65 -2.41 -1.49
CA GLN A 100 -12.06 -3.38 -2.49
C GLN A 100 -10.93 -3.76 -3.45
N GLU A 101 -10.13 -2.79 -3.89
CA GLU A 101 -8.95 -3.06 -4.74
C GLU A 101 -7.91 -3.88 -3.99
N THR A 102 -7.69 -3.59 -2.70
CA THR A 102 -6.76 -4.35 -1.86
C THR A 102 -7.23 -5.80 -1.67
N GLU A 103 -8.54 -6.02 -1.50
CA GLU A 103 -9.14 -7.36 -1.44
C GLU A 103 -9.03 -8.09 -2.78
N ALA A 104 -9.31 -7.43 -3.91
CA ALA A 104 -9.24 -8.03 -5.25
C ALA A 104 -7.81 -8.43 -5.65
N THR A 105 -6.81 -7.72 -5.13
CA THR A 105 -5.39 -8.05 -5.33
C THR A 105 -4.90 -9.17 -4.40
N THR A 106 -5.72 -9.57 -3.43
CA THR A 106 -5.45 -10.72 -2.56
C THR A 106 -6.06 -11.97 -3.20
N PRO A 107 -5.30 -13.02 -3.57
CA PRO A 107 -5.88 -14.22 -4.19
C PRO A 107 -6.91 -14.87 -3.25
N GLN A 108 -8.19 -14.76 -3.62
CA GLN A 108 -9.29 -15.45 -2.97
C GLN A 108 -9.27 -16.93 -3.39
N ASP A 109 -8.47 -17.75 -2.70
CA ASP A 109 -8.62 -19.23 -2.62
C ASP A 109 -7.56 -19.82 -1.65
N ALA A 110 -7.67 -19.51 -0.36
CA ALA A 110 -6.95 -20.26 0.67
C ALA A 110 -7.86 -20.47 1.90
N PRO A 111 -8.21 -21.73 2.25
CA PRO A 111 -8.99 -22.02 3.44
C PRO A 111 -8.23 -21.61 4.70
N GLN A 112 -8.96 -21.01 5.65
CA GLN A 112 -8.46 -20.64 6.97
C GLN A 112 -7.91 -21.83 7.75
N VAL A 113 -6.59 -21.96 7.92
CA VAL A 113 -5.94 -22.67 9.05
C VAL A 113 -4.54 -22.07 9.33
N THR A 114 -4.34 -21.60 10.57
CA THR A 114 -3.08 -21.25 11.27
C THR A 114 -2.23 -20.03 10.84
N PRO A 115 -1.59 -19.33 11.81
CA PRO A 115 -0.80 -18.13 11.55
C PRO A 115 0.55 -18.54 10.96
N GLN A 116 0.64 -18.58 9.63
CA GLN A 116 1.91 -18.72 8.94
C GLN A 116 2.11 -17.53 8.02
N VAL A 117 3.17 -16.78 8.34
CA VAL A 117 3.77 -15.66 7.62
C VAL A 117 3.59 -15.82 6.11
N THR A 118 2.60 -15.16 5.53
CA THR A 118 2.53 -14.95 4.08
C THR A 118 3.69 -14.03 3.72
N PRO A 119 4.65 -14.45 2.89
CA PRO A 119 5.76 -13.60 2.53
C PRO A 119 5.22 -12.52 1.60
N GLN A 120 5.10 -11.29 2.10
CA GLN A 120 4.91 -10.13 1.25
C GLN A 120 6.01 -10.13 0.19
N VAL A 121 5.61 -10.19 -1.09
CA VAL A 121 6.55 -10.19 -2.21
C VAL A 121 7.18 -8.80 -2.30
N THR A 122 8.42 -8.68 -1.85
CA THR A 122 9.16 -7.41 -1.92
C THR A 122 9.32 -6.96 -3.39
N PRO A 123 9.45 -5.64 -3.66
CA PRO A 123 9.67 -5.14 -5.03
C PRO A 123 10.86 -5.80 -5.74
N GLN A 124 11.89 -6.19 -4.98
CA GLN A 124 13.07 -6.90 -5.49
C GLN A 124 12.71 -8.31 -6.00
N VAL A 125 11.84 -9.03 -5.30
CA VAL A 125 11.38 -10.35 -5.74
C VAL A 125 10.51 -10.22 -6.99
N LYS A 126 9.65 -9.20 -7.08
CA LYS A 126 8.87 -8.93 -8.30
C LYS A 126 9.77 -8.69 -9.51
N GLN A 127 10.80 -7.84 -9.37
CA GLN A 127 11.79 -7.61 -10.42
C GLN A 127 12.52 -8.89 -10.85
N LEU A 128 12.89 -9.74 -9.89
CA LEU A 128 13.50 -11.04 -10.19
C LEU A 128 12.55 -11.92 -11.00
N LEU A 129 11.27 -11.97 -10.64
CA LEU A 129 10.29 -12.78 -11.36
C LEU A 129 10.01 -12.26 -12.76
N GLU A 130 10.04 -10.95 -13.00
CA GLU A 130 9.85 -10.37 -14.33
C GLU A 130 10.95 -10.78 -15.30
N VAL A 131 12.21 -10.86 -14.84
CA VAL A 131 13.35 -11.21 -15.69
C VAL A 131 13.58 -12.71 -15.85
N LEU A 132 12.98 -13.53 -14.98
CA LEU A 132 13.28 -14.95 -14.93
C LEU A 132 12.46 -15.72 -15.98
N GLU A 133 13.15 -16.15 -17.04
CA GLU A 133 12.59 -16.91 -18.15
C GLU A 133 13.28 -18.28 -18.27
N GLY A 134 12.51 -19.36 -18.14
CA GLY A 134 13.05 -20.73 -18.18
C GLY A 134 14.00 -21.02 -17.00
N GLU A 135 15.11 -21.70 -17.28
CA GLU A 135 16.14 -22.06 -16.29
C GLU A 135 17.39 -21.21 -16.47
N MET A 136 17.61 -20.27 -15.54
CA MET A 136 18.69 -19.30 -15.64
C MET A 136 19.74 -19.51 -14.56
N LEU A 137 21.00 -19.28 -14.91
CA LEU A 137 22.07 -19.16 -13.93
C LEU A 137 21.90 -17.86 -13.14
N ARG A 138 22.41 -17.91 -11.93
CA ARG A 138 22.47 -16.75 -11.04
C ARG A 138 23.15 -15.54 -11.69
N GLU A 139 24.26 -15.78 -12.39
CA GLU A 139 25.04 -14.75 -13.07
C GLU A 139 24.25 -14.08 -14.20
N GLU A 140 23.42 -14.85 -14.92
CA GLU A 140 22.58 -14.35 -16.00
C GLU A 140 21.48 -13.44 -15.45
N ILE A 141 20.77 -13.89 -14.40
CA ILE A 141 19.73 -13.09 -13.72
C ILE A 141 20.33 -11.80 -13.17
N GLN A 142 21.49 -11.90 -12.51
CA GLN A 142 22.16 -10.75 -11.91
C GLN A 142 22.59 -9.72 -12.96
N ALA A 143 23.07 -10.18 -14.13
CA ALA A 143 23.47 -9.33 -15.23
C ALA A 143 22.27 -8.59 -15.86
N ILE A 144 21.14 -9.27 -16.05
CA ILE A 144 19.92 -8.66 -16.60
C ILE A 144 19.36 -7.59 -15.66
N LEU A 145 19.41 -7.82 -14.35
CA LEU A 145 19.01 -6.83 -13.34
C LEU A 145 20.03 -5.69 -13.16
N GLY A 146 21.16 -5.71 -13.87
CA GLY A 146 22.21 -4.67 -13.78
C GLY A 146 22.93 -4.64 -12.42
N LEU A 147 22.87 -5.73 -11.65
CA LEU A 147 23.41 -5.78 -10.28
C LEU A 147 24.88 -6.22 -10.29
N LYS A 148 25.73 -5.45 -9.59
CA LYS A 148 27.16 -5.78 -9.46
C LYS A 148 27.48 -6.58 -8.20
N ASP A 149 26.74 -6.34 -7.12
CA ASP A 149 27.02 -6.95 -5.82
C ASP A 149 26.36 -8.33 -5.64
N ARG A 150 27.21 -9.33 -5.46
CA ARG A 150 26.83 -10.74 -5.34
C ARG A 150 25.98 -11.01 -4.08
N LYS A 151 26.37 -10.40 -2.96
CA LYS A 151 25.79 -10.69 -1.64
C LYS A 151 24.39 -10.10 -1.54
N SER A 152 24.24 -8.84 -1.93
CA SER A 152 22.99 -8.10 -2.04
C SER A 152 22.00 -8.82 -2.96
N PHE A 153 22.45 -9.28 -4.14
CA PHE A 153 21.58 -10.06 -5.03
C PHE A 153 21.05 -11.33 -4.36
N ARG A 154 21.92 -12.10 -3.70
CA ARG A 154 21.51 -13.31 -3.00
C ARG A 154 20.52 -13.01 -1.88
N ASP A 155 20.84 -12.04 -1.03
CA ASP A 155 20.11 -11.81 0.23
C ASP A 155 18.80 -11.04 0.02
N ARG A 156 18.71 -10.19 -1.02
CA ARG A 156 17.53 -9.33 -1.28
C ARG A 156 16.63 -9.83 -2.40
N TYR A 157 17.13 -10.70 -3.29
CA TYR A 157 16.37 -11.18 -4.45
C TYR A 157 16.16 -12.69 -4.39
N LEU A 158 17.24 -13.48 -4.44
CA LEU A 158 17.14 -14.94 -4.55
C LEU A 158 16.58 -15.61 -3.30
N LYS A 159 17.16 -15.32 -2.12
CA LYS A 159 16.78 -15.97 -0.87
C LYS A 159 15.31 -15.70 -0.51
N PRO A 160 14.80 -14.44 -0.56
CA PRO A 160 13.39 -14.19 -0.32
C PRO A 160 12.47 -14.88 -1.33
N ALA A 161 12.85 -14.95 -2.61
CA ALA A 161 12.06 -15.62 -3.64
C ALA A 161 11.98 -17.15 -3.44
N LEU A 162 13.08 -17.77 -2.98
CA LEU A 162 13.14 -19.19 -2.62
C LEU A 162 12.34 -19.49 -1.36
N GLU A 163 12.49 -18.66 -0.32
CA GLU A 163 11.74 -18.78 0.94
C GLU A 163 10.23 -18.60 0.72
N ALA A 164 9.84 -17.71 -0.20
CA ALA A 164 8.47 -17.53 -0.63
C ALA A 164 7.94 -18.63 -1.55
N GLY A 165 8.79 -19.58 -1.97
CA GLY A 165 8.41 -20.68 -2.86
C GLY A 165 8.03 -20.24 -4.29
N LEU A 166 8.37 -19.03 -4.70
CA LEU A 166 8.04 -18.47 -6.02
C LEU A 166 8.99 -18.98 -7.11
N ILE A 167 10.21 -19.34 -6.71
CA ILE A 167 11.22 -19.96 -7.56
C ILE A 167 11.76 -21.23 -6.90
N GLU A 168 12.34 -22.10 -7.70
CA GLU A 168 13.01 -23.33 -7.23
C GLU A 168 14.40 -23.49 -7.84
N MET A 169 15.25 -24.24 -7.14
CA MET A 169 16.56 -24.67 -7.62
C MET A 169 16.41 -25.92 -8.47
N THR A 170 17.13 -25.99 -9.59
CA THR A 170 17.14 -27.21 -10.42
C THR A 170 17.93 -28.35 -9.79
N LEU A 171 18.89 -28.03 -8.90
CA LEU A 171 19.70 -29.00 -8.14
C LEU A 171 19.55 -28.77 -6.62
N PRO A 172 18.42 -29.18 -6.01
CA PRO A 172 18.17 -28.95 -4.58
C PRO A 172 19.19 -29.64 -3.66
N ASP A 173 19.67 -30.84 -4.04
CA ASP A 173 20.65 -31.60 -3.25
C ASP A 173 22.06 -31.00 -3.28
N LYS A 174 22.33 -30.07 -4.20
CA LYS A 174 23.64 -29.42 -4.38
C LYS A 174 23.47 -27.91 -4.53
N PRO A 175 23.03 -27.19 -3.48
CA PRO A 175 22.66 -25.78 -3.55
C PRO A 175 23.82 -24.87 -3.96
N THR A 176 25.06 -25.26 -3.69
CA THR A 176 26.28 -24.51 -4.02
C THR A 176 26.91 -24.92 -5.36
N SER A 177 26.22 -25.71 -6.18
CA SER A 177 26.71 -26.16 -7.48
C SER A 177 27.00 -24.99 -8.42
N LYS A 178 28.13 -25.05 -9.14
CA LYS A 178 28.49 -24.04 -10.17
C LYS A 178 27.51 -24.01 -11.35
N VAL A 179 26.77 -25.10 -11.56
CA VAL A 179 25.76 -25.23 -12.62
C VAL A 179 24.34 -25.10 -12.07
N GLN A 180 24.17 -24.59 -10.84
CA GLN A 180 22.87 -24.35 -10.23
C GLN A 180 22.08 -23.33 -11.06
N ARG A 181 20.85 -23.70 -11.45
CA ARG A 181 19.92 -22.81 -12.14
C ARG A 181 18.68 -22.58 -11.27
N TYR A 182 17.99 -21.48 -11.56
CA TYR A 182 16.77 -21.08 -10.89
C TYR A 182 15.66 -20.97 -11.94
N ARG A 183 14.47 -21.46 -11.60
CA ARG A 183 13.28 -21.38 -12.44
C ARG A 183 12.05 -21.02 -11.62
N LYS A 184 11.05 -20.42 -12.26
CA LYS A 184 9.74 -20.18 -11.63
C LYS A 184 9.12 -21.51 -11.24
N LYS A 185 8.61 -21.60 -10.02
CA LYS A 185 7.85 -22.78 -9.61
C LYS A 185 6.52 -22.77 -10.36
N LYS A 186 6.18 -23.86 -11.04
CA LYS A 186 4.87 -24.00 -11.67
C LYS A 186 3.83 -24.13 -10.55
N VAL A 187 2.90 -23.19 -10.49
CA VAL A 187 1.68 -23.29 -9.67
C VAL A 187 0.77 -24.33 -10.29
#